data_AF-A0A6L8LUA4-F1
#
_entry.id   AF-A0A6L8LUA4-F1
#
_cell.length_a   1.000
_cell.length_b   1.000
_cell.length_c   1.000
_cell.angle_alpha   90.00
_cell.angle_beta   90.00
_cell.angle_gamma   90.00
#
_symmetry.space_group_name_H-M   'P 1'
#
loop_
_entity.id
_entity.type
_entity.pdbx_description
1 polymer ?
#
loop_
_entity_poly.entity_id
_entity_poly.type
_entity_poly.pdbx_seq_one_letter_code
_entity_poly.pdbx_strand_id
1 'polypeptide(L)'
;MKGGNMLAYSVGAVPLFDLFLGREQAHNRLINIAAYDWVEFAKVLTSVNAAVKYRIHQIAEPLTWQTNGKEGEFWRCVVRASL
;
A
#
# COMPACT_ATOMS: atom_id res chain seq x y z
N MET A 1 -5.36 -3.04 -8.75
CA MET A 1 -4.02 -2.40 -8.63
C MET A 1 -4.07 -0.88 -8.55
N LYS A 2 -4.93 -0.16 -9.30
CA LYS A 2 -5.07 1.30 -9.17
C LYS A 2 -5.35 1.79 -7.73
N GLY A 3 -6.21 1.08 -6.98
CA GLY A 3 -6.51 1.42 -5.58
C GLY A 3 -5.34 1.24 -4.60
N GLY A 4 -4.52 0.20 -4.77
CA GLY A 4 -3.32 -0.02 -3.95
C GLY A 4 -2.25 1.04 -4.21
N ASN A 5 -2.06 1.43 -5.47
CA ASN A 5 -1.19 2.55 -5.83
C ASN A 5 -1.70 3.87 -5.25
N MET A 6 -3.02 4.11 -5.27
CA MET A 6 -3.61 5.31 -4.67
C MET A 6 -3.36 5.37 -3.16
N LEU A 7 -3.57 4.26 -2.45
CA LEU A 7 -3.28 4.16 -1.01
C LEU A 7 -1.79 4.39 -0.73
N ALA A 8 -0.89 3.82 -1.54
CA ALA A 8 0.55 4.04 -1.40
C ALA A 8 0.91 5.52 -1.58
N TYR A 9 0.35 6.21 -2.59
CA TYR A 9 0.56 7.64 -2.78
C TYR A 9 0.02 8.49 -1.61
N SER A 10 -1.18 8.16 -1.11
CA SER A 10 -1.77 8.88 0.03
C SER A 10 -0.94 8.72 1.29
N VAL A 11 -0.53 7.50 1.63
CA VAL A 11 0.30 7.22 2.81
C VAL A 11 1.70 7.83 2.66
N GLY A 12 2.27 7.78 1.45
CA GLY A 12 3.57 8.38 1.16
C GLY A 12 3.60 9.90 1.26
N ALA A 13 2.47 10.57 1.02
CA ALA A 13 2.38 12.02 1.12
C ALA A 13 2.41 12.53 2.56
N VAL A 14 1.96 11.74 3.54
CA VAL A 14 1.86 12.14 4.96
C VAL A 14 3.20 12.62 5.54
N PRO A 15 4.29 11.82 5.52
CA PRO A 15 5.57 12.26 6.06
C PRO A 15 6.20 13.40 5.25
N LEU A 16 5.89 13.51 3.95
CA LEU A 16 6.32 14.66 3.14
C LEU A 16 5.66 15.95 3.63
N PHE A 17 4.36 15.92 3.93
CA PHE A 17 3.70 17.08 4.53
C PHE A 17 4.29 17.42 5.89
N ASP A 18 4.58 16.43 6.72
CA ASP A 18 5.16 16.65 8.04
C ASP A 18 6.56 17.29 7.96
N LEU A 19 7.44 16.75 7.09
CA LEU A 19 8.80 17.26 6.88
C LEU A 19 8.85 18.63 6.22
N PHE A 20 7.98 18.90 5.23
CA PHE A 20 8.09 20.10 4.39
C PHE A 20 7.12 21.22 4.76
N LEU A 21 5.98 20.92 5.37
CA LEU A 21 4.98 21.91 5.77
C LEU A 21 5.01 22.22 7.28
N GLY A 22 5.73 21.43 8.09
CA GLY A 22 5.94 21.71 9.51
C GLY A 22 6.56 23.10 9.74
N ARG A 23 6.07 23.85 10.73
CA ARG A 23 6.61 25.17 11.09
C ARG A 23 7.93 25.01 11.85
N GLU A 24 9.03 24.90 11.11
CA GLU A 24 10.39 24.84 11.65
C GLU A 24 11.33 25.82 10.96
N GLN A 25 12.42 26.18 11.63
CA GLN A 25 13.52 26.92 11.02
C GLN A 25 14.16 26.08 9.91
N ALA A 26 14.59 26.72 8.82
CA ALA A 26 15.11 26.04 7.63
C ALA A 26 16.26 25.06 7.92
N HIS A 27 17.12 25.40 8.88
CA HIS A 27 18.24 24.54 9.31
C HIS A 27 17.75 23.24 9.98
N ASN A 28 16.80 23.33 10.91
CA ASN A 28 16.23 22.15 11.59
C ASN A 28 15.51 21.25 10.59
N ARG A 29 14.80 21.85 9.64
CA ARG A 29 14.16 21.12 8.55
C ARG A 29 15.15 20.31 7.71
N LEU A 30 16.27 20.91 7.33
CA LEU A 30 17.31 20.20 6.54
C LEU A 30 17.90 19.02 7.33
N ILE A 31 18.11 19.18 8.63
CA ILE A 31 18.56 18.08 9.50
C ILE A 31 17.51 16.98 9.55
N ASN A 32 16.24 17.32 9.75
CA ASN A 32 15.15 16.36 9.82
C ASN A 32 14.98 15.57 8.51
N ILE A 33 15.11 16.23 7.35
CA ILE A 33 15.10 15.57 6.04
C ILE A 33 16.28 14.62 5.89
N ALA A 34 17.48 15.06 6.29
CA ALA A 34 18.70 14.24 6.18
C ALA A 34 18.72 13.05 7.15
N ALA A 35 18.11 13.20 8.32
CA ALA A 35 18.02 12.16 9.35
C ALA A 35 16.84 11.19 9.14
N TYR A 36 15.93 11.49 8.20
CA TYR A 36 14.77 10.64 7.94
C TYR A 36 15.18 9.29 7.34
N ASP A 37 14.55 8.20 7.81
CA ASP A 37 14.82 6.86 7.30
C ASP A 37 14.10 6.60 5.96
N TRP A 38 14.71 7.08 4.89
CA TRP A 38 14.21 6.90 3.53
C TRP A 38 14.16 5.44 3.08
N VAL A 39 14.99 4.58 3.66
CA VAL A 39 15.03 3.14 3.31
C VAL A 39 13.80 2.46 3.86
N GLU A 40 13.48 2.69 5.13
CA GLU A 40 12.27 2.14 5.74
C GLU A 40 11.00 2.71 5.10
N PHE A 41 10.99 4.01 4.79
CA PHE A 41 9.90 4.65 4.06
C PHE A 41 9.62 3.97 2.70
N ALA A 42 10.66 3.70 1.91
CA ALA A 42 10.52 3.01 0.63
C ALA A 42 9.99 1.58 0.81
N LYS A 43 10.47 0.83 1.80
CA LYS A 43 9.96 -0.52 2.10
C LYS A 43 8.47 -0.49 2.44
N VAL A 44 8.04 0.43 3.30
CA VAL A 44 6.63 0.57 3.66
C VAL A 44 5.78 0.89 2.44
N LEU A 45 6.21 1.82 1.58
CA LEU A 45 5.47 2.14 0.37
C LEU A 45 5.33 0.95 -0.58
N THR A 46 6.38 0.16 -0.76
CA THR A 46 6.34 -1.03 -1.60
C THR A 46 5.46 -2.13 -1.00
N SER A 47 5.35 -2.22 0.34
CA SER A 47 4.55 -3.23 1.02
C SER A 47 3.04 -2.97 0.93
N VAL A 48 2.59 -1.73 0.69
CA VAL A 48 1.16 -1.39 0.57
C VAL A 48 0.46 -2.24 -0.49
N ASN A 49 1.08 -2.40 -1.66
CA ASN A 49 0.50 -3.22 -2.73
C ASN A 49 0.43 -4.70 -2.35
N ALA A 50 1.44 -5.21 -1.63
CA ALA A 50 1.43 -6.57 -1.11
C ALA A 50 0.33 -6.77 -0.05
N ALA A 51 0.15 -5.81 0.86
CA ALA A 51 -0.90 -5.84 1.88
C ALA A 51 -2.31 -5.81 1.25
N VAL A 52 -2.52 -4.97 0.24
CA VAL A 52 -3.79 -4.90 -0.51
C VAL A 52 -4.06 -6.21 -1.23
N LYS A 53 -3.07 -6.77 -1.93
CA LYS A 53 -3.17 -8.08 -2.59
C LYS A 53 -3.53 -9.19 -1.59
N TYR A 54 -2.82 -9.24 -0.46
CA TYR A 54 -3.08 -10.20 0.60
C TYR A 54 -4.51 -10.10 1.13
N ARG A 55 -5.02 -8.88 1.33
CA ARG A 55 -6.41 -8.68 1.79
C ARG A 55 -7.44 -9.13 0.75
N ILE A 56 -7.18 -8.88 -0.54
CA ILE A 56 -8.02 -9.39 -1.63
C ILE A 56 -8.01 -10.92 -1.61
N HIS A 57 -6.84 -11.53 -1.45
CA HIS A 57 -6.70 -12.98 -1.40
C HIS A 57 -7.51 -13.60 -0.25
N GLN A 58 -7.43 -13.03 0.95
CA GLN A 58 -8.20 -13.49 2.12
C GLN A 58 -9.72 -13.48 1.91
N ILE A 59 -10.24 -12.56 1.09
CA ILE A 59 -11.67 -12.47 0.77
C ILE A 59 -12.02 -13.43 -0.37
N ALA A 60 -11.19 -13.48 -1.40
CA ALA A 60 -11.47 -14.22 -2.62
C ALA A 60 -11.29 -15.73 -2.46
N GLU A 61 -10.33 -16.18 -1.63
CA GLU A 61 -10.04 -17.60 -1.42
C GLU A 61 -11.26 -18.39 -0.90
N PRO A 62 -11.96 -17.92 0.16
CA PRO A 62 -13.19 -18.55 0.64
C PRO A 62 -14.25 -18.74 -0.46
N LEU A 63 -14.38 -17.74 -1.32
CA LEU A 63 -15.40 -17.68 -2.35
C LEU A 63 -15.13 -18.65 -3.51
N THR A 64 -13.88 -19.10 -3.69
CA THR A 64 -13.53 -20.09 -4.72
C THR A 64 -14.12 -21.48 -4.46
N TRP A 65 -14.38 -21.83 -3.19
CA TRP A 65 -14.95 -23.11 -2.79
C TRP A 65 -16.41 -23.01 -2.33
N GLN A 66 -16.90 -21.80 -2.05
CA GLN A 66 -18.31 -21.55 -1.70
C GLN A 66 -19.21 -21.31 -2.92
N THR A 67 -18.64 -20.92 -4.07
CA THR A 67 -19.40 -20.58 -5.28
C THR A 67 -19.10 -21.53 -6.43
N ASN A 68 -20.05 -21.67 -7.37
CA ASN A 68 -19.97 -22.61 -8.48
C ASN A 68 -20.19 -21.93 -9.84
N GLY A 69 -19.88 -22.66 -10.92
CA GLY A 69 -20.04 -22.15 -12.29
C GLY A 69 -19.16 -20.93 -12.57
N LYS A 70 -19.73 -19.94 -13.27
CA LYS A 70 -19.00 -18.72 -13.68
C LYS A 70 -18.53 -17.87 -12.50
N GLU A 71 -19.25 -17.90 -11.39
CA GLU A 71 -18.88 -17.15 -10.19
C GLU A 71 -17.65 -17.76 -9.51
N GLY A 72 -17.61 -19.09 -9.37
CA GLY A 72 -16.43 -19.78 -8.87
C GLY A 72 -15.20 -19.58 -9.74
N GLU A 73 -15.37 -19.53 -11.07
CA GLU A 73 -14.29 -19.21 -12.01
C GLU A 73 -13.79 -17.77 -11.84
N PHE A 74 -14.70 -16.81 -11.67
CA PHE A 74 -14.36 -15.42 -11.36
C PHE A 74 -13.49 -15.33 -10.10
N TRP A 75 -13.91 -15.94 -8.98
CA TRP A 75 -13.16 -15.87 -7.73
C TRP A 75 -11.78 -16.55 -7.83
N ARG A 76 -11.65 -17.64 -8.59
CA ARG A 76 -10.33 -18.27 -8.87
C ARG A 76 -9.40 -17.33 -9.62
N CYS A 77 -9.91 -16.59 -10.59
CA CYS A 77 -9.13 -15.57 -11.29
C CYS A 77 -8.68 -14.44 -10.36
N VAL A 78 -9.56 -14.00 -9.45
CA VAL A 78 -9.23 -12.97 -8.44
C VAL A 78 -8.15 -13.46 -7.48
N VAL A 79 -8.23 -14.71 -7.00
CA VAL A 79 -7.19 -15.33 -6.17
C VAL A 79 -5.86 -15.36 -6.92
N ARG A 80 -5.84 -15.82 -8.17
CA ARG A 80 -4.61 -15.88 -8.97
C ARG A 80 -3.97 -14.50 -9.19
N ALA A 81 -4.79 -13.45 -9.35
CA ALA A 81 -4.32 -12.08 -9.52
C ALA A 81 -3.85 -11.42 -8.22
N SER A 82 -4.15 -12.01 -7.06
CA SER A 82 -3.77 -11.52 -5.73
C SER A 82 -2.59 -12.25 -5.11
N LEU A 83 -2.07 -13.29 -5.77
CA LEU A 83 -0.72 -13.81 -5.59
C LEU A 83 0.33 -12.84 -6.18
#